data_AF-A0A6N7H0N3-F1
#
_entry.id   AF-A0A6N7H0N3-F1
#
_cell.length_a   1.000
_cell.length_b   1.000
_cell.length_c   1.000
_cell.angle_alpha   90.00
_cell.angle_beta   90.00
_cell.angle_gamma   90.00
#
_symmetry.space_group_name_H-M   'P 1'
#
loop_
_entity.id
_entity.type
_entity.pdbx_description
1 polymer ?
#
loop_
_entity_poly.entity_id
_entity_poly.type
_entity_poly.pdbx_seq_one_letter_code
_entity_poly.pdbx_strand_id
1 'polypeptide(L)'
;MANDTLQRSRDWLGSPRTSALAWWIPKATVVAGLFVPLPARAVMWIIALVWMGLACILNARRCGRTHCRYTGPYYLAMLLPVLVLASGLISVGFYGWLSLAVLILGGGMIIWWMTERAWGKFS
;
A
#
# COMPACT_ATOMS: atom_id res chain seq x y z
N MET A 1 27.24 6.68 -5.95
CA MET A 1 26.92 7.75 -6.93
C MET A 1 26.42 7.22 -8.27
N ALA A 2 27.22 6.53 -9.10
CA ALA A 2 26.74 6.00 -10.40
C ALA A 2 25.63 4.94 -10.25
N ASN A 3 25.66 4.15 -9.16
CA ASN A 3 24.61 3.17 -8.88
C ASN A 3 23.30 3.85 -8.43
N ASP A 4 23.39 4.95 -7.67
CA ASP A 4 22.21 5.70 -7.18
C ASP A 4 21.47 6.40 -8.32
N THR A 5 22.17 6.92 -9.32
CA THR A 5 21.56 7.56 -10.50
C THR A 5 20.84 6.53 -11.37
N LEU A 6 21.41 5.34 -11.53
CA LEU A 6 20.77 4.21 -12.23
C LEU A 6 19.56 3.66 -11.47
N GLN A 7 19.64 3.54 -10.14
CA GLN A 7 18.50 3.13 -9.31
C GLN A 7 17.37 4.16 -9.39
N ARG A 8 17.69 5.46 -9.29
CA ARG A 8 16.70 6.53 -9.39
C ARG A 8 16.02 6.58 -10.76
N SER A 9 16.74 6.32 -11.86
CA SER A 9 16.13 6.27 -13.20
C SER A 9 15.23 5.05 -13.39
N ARG A 10 15.51 3.95 -12.70
CA ARG A 10 14.70 2.73 -12.69
C ARG A 10 13.51 2.77 -11.73
N ASP A 11 13.54 3.68 -10.74
CA ASP A 11 12.46 3.92 -9.78
C ASP A 11 11.29 4.65 -10.47
N TRP A 12 10.41 3.86 -11.08
CA TRP A 12 9.27 4.41 -11.80
C TRP A 12 8.24 5.02 -10.86
N LEU A 13 8.19 4.61 -9.58
CA LEU A 13 7.33 5.22 -8.55
C LEU A 13 7.87 6.55 -8.02
N GLY A 14 9.10 6.92 -8.39
CA GLY A 14 9.69 8.21 -8.05
C GLY A 14 9.11 9.39 -8.85
N SER A 15 8.41 9.14 -9.96
CA SER A 15 7.80 10.20 -10.76
C SER A 15 6.48 10.70 -10.13
N PRO A 16 6.18 12.01 -10.16
CA PRO A 16 4.94 12.54 -9.56
C PRO A 16 3.67 11.90 -10.12
N ARG A 17 3.61 11.64 -11.43
CA ARG A 17 2.43 11.08 -12.09
C ARG A 17 2.16 9.64 -11.67
N THR A 18 3.17 8.79 -11.76
CA THR A 18 3.06 7.38 -11.36
C THR A 18 2.87 7.23 -9.86
N SER A 19 3.49 8.09 -9.06
CA SER A 19 3.27 8.20 -7.62
C SER A 19 1.78 8.53 -7.32
N ALA A 20 1.17 9.44 -8.05
CA ALA A 20 -0.27 9.71 -7.90
C ALA A 20 -1.14 8.50 -8.23
N LEU A 21 -0.85 7.78 -9.32
CA LEU A 21 -1.60 6.58 -9.71
C LEU A 21 -1.38 5.40 -8.76
N ALA A 22 -0.17 5.23 -8.22
CA ALA A 22 0.18 4.10 -7.37
C ALA A 22 -0.17 4.31 -5.89
N TRP A 23 -0.31 5.57 -5.45
CA TRP A 23 -0.50 5.87 -4.03
C TRP A 23 -1.75 6.70 -3.75
N TRP A 24 -1.87 7.88 -4.39
CA TRP A 24 -2.95 8.81 -4.05
C TRP A 24 -4.33 8.25 -4.44
N ILE A 25 -4.45 7.65 -5.63
CA ILE A 25 -5.71 7.03 -6.06
C ILE A 25 -6.09 5.86 -5.15
N PRO A 26 -5.24 4.85 -4.88
CA PRO A 26 -5.59 3.76 -3.97
C PRO A 26 -5.93 4.21 -2.55
N LYS A 27 -5.20 5.19 -1.99
CA LYS A 27 -5.50 5.75 -0.67
C LYS A 27 -6.88 6.41 -0.65
N ALA A 28 -7.19 7.22 -1.67
CA ALA A 28 -8.50 7.82 -1.83
C ALA A 28 -9.59 6.76 -1.97
N THR A 29 -9.33 5.67 -2.72
CA THR A 29 -10.24 4.52 -2.84
C THR A 29 -10.51 3.85 -1.50
N VAL A 30 -9.49 3.64 -0.66
CA VAL A 30 -9.67 3.09 0.69
C VAL A 30 -10.56 4.01 1.54
N VAL A 31 -10.28 5.31 1.55
CA VAL A 31 -11.06 6.29 2.32
C VAL A 31 -12.50 6.40 1.80
N ALA A 32 -12.70 6.50 0.50
CA ALA A 32 -14.03 6.54 -0.12
C ALA A 32 -14.83 5.26 0.18
N GLY A 33 -14.15 4.11 0.23
CA GLY A 33 -14.74 2.82 0.57
C GLY A 33 -15.44 2.81 1.93
N LEU A 34 -15.06 3.67 2.88
CA LEU A 34 -15.72 3.76 4.19
C LEU A 34 -17.20 4.17 4.09
N PHE A 35 -17.58 4.89 3.03
CA PHE A 35 -18.92 5.49 2.87
C PHE A 35 -19.83 4.74 1.91
N VAL A 36 -19.39 3.59 1.38
CA VAL A 36 -20.17 2.75 0.46
C VAL A 36 -20.58 1.43 1.12
N PRO A 37 -21.57 0.71 0.56
CA PRO A 37 -21.99 -0.60 1.07
C PRO A 37 -20.86 -1.64 1.08
N LEU A 38 -21.00 -2.63 1.97
CA LEU A 38 -19.97 -3.64 2.24
C LEU A 38 -19.40 -4.33 0.98
N PRO A 39 -20.21 -4.80 0.01
CA PRO A 39 -19.66 -5.47 -1.17
C PRO A 39 -18.77 -4.55 -2.02
N ALA A 40 -19.19 -3.30 -2.21
CA ALA A 40 -18.42 -2.30 -2.95
C ALA A 40 -17.14 -1.93 -2.20
N ARG A 41 -17.22 -1.72 -0.88
CA ARG A 41 -16.06 -1.43 -0.02
C ARG A 41 -14.99 -2.53 -0.14
N ALA A 42 -15.39 -3.79 -0.02
CA ALA A 42 -14.49 -4.93 -0.08
C ALA A 42 -13.75 -4.98 -1.43
N VAL A 43 -14.48 -4.88 -2.54
CA VAL A 43 -13.89 -4.88 -3.89
C VAL A 43 -12.92 -3.72 -4.07
N MET A 44 -13.33 -2.50 -3.69
CA MET A 44 -12.50 -1.30 -3.77
C MET A 44 -11.18 -1.47 -3.00
N TRP A 45 -11.26 -1.97 -1.77
CA TRP A 45 -10.09 -2.15 -0.91
C TRP A 45 -9.17 -3.24 -1.42
N ILE A 46 -9.71 -4.37 -1.88
CA ILE A 46 -8.92 -5.47 -2.46
C ILE A 46 -8.14 -4.98 -3.68
N ILE A 47 -8.80 -4.31 -4.62
CA ILE A 47 -8.16 -3.79 -5.83
C ILE A 47 -7.06 -2.78 -5.46
N ALA A 48 -7.35 -1.85 -4.55
CA ALA A 48 -6.38 -0.86 -4.08
C ALA A 48 -5.13 -1.51 -3.44
N LEU A 49 -5.33 -2.47 -2.55
CA LEU A 49 -4.27 -3.18 -1.85
C LEU A 49 -3.42 -4.05 -2.78
N VAL A 50 -4.06 -4.80 -3.69
CA VAL A 50 -3.35 -5.60 -4.70
C VAL A 50 -2.50 -4.69 -5.58
N TRP A 51 -3.06 -3.59 -6.07
CA TRP A 51 -2.32 -2.65 -6.92
C TRP A 51 -1.13 -2.03 -6.20
N MET A 52 -1.32 -1.49 -4.99
CA MET A 52 -0.25 -0.92 -4.17
C MET A 52 0.84 -1.97 -3.86
N GLY A 53 0.42 -3.17 -3.45
CA GLY A 53 1.32 -4.27 -3.13
C GLY A 53 2.19 -4.70 -4.31
N LEU A 54 1.57 -4.93 -5.47
CA LEU A 54 2.28 -5.31 -6.69
C LEU A 54 3.17 -4.19 -7.21
N ALA A 55 2.70 -2.94 -7.22
CA ALA A 55 3.50 -1.80 -7.65
C ALA A 55 4.79 -1.68 -6.81
N CYS A 56 4.69 -1.82 -5.49
CA CYS A 56 5.84 -1.88 -4.59
C CYS A 56 6.80 -3.02 -4.94
N ILE A 57 6.30 -4.25 -5.01
CA ILE A 57 7.15 -5.44 -5.24
C ILE A 57 7.90 -5.32 -6.57
N LEU A 58 7.20 -4.91 -7.63
CA LEU A 58 7.79 -4.73 -8.95
C LEU A 58 8.80 -3.58 -8.96
N ASN A 59 8.53 -2.47 -8.26
CA ASN A 59 9.48 -1.37 -8.16
C ASN A 59 10.73 -1.77 -7.37
N ALA A 60 10.58 -2.47 -6.24
CA ALA A 60 11.71 -2.97 -5.44
C ALA A 60 12.58 -3.94 -6.24
N ARG A 61 11.98 -4.85 -7.03
CA ARG A 61 12.71 -5.76 -7.93
C ARG A 61 13.49 -5.02 -9.03
N ARG A 62 12.98 -3.87 -9.48
CA ARG A 62 13.57 -3.10 -10.58
C ARG A 62 14.68 -2.15 -10.13
N CYS A 63 14.51 -1.46 -9.01
CA CYS A 63 15.41 -0.38 -8.57
C CYS A 63 16.00 -0.56 -7.17
N GLY A 64 15.60 -1.59 -6.41
CA GLY A 64 16.09 -1.80 -5.04
C GLY A 64 15.52 -0.81 -4.02
N ARG A 65 14.35 -0.21 -4.29
CA ARG A 65 13.72 0.72 -3.34
C ARG A 65 13.42 0.01 -2.02
N THR A 66 14.08 0.45 -0.94
CA THR A 66 14.08 -0.24 0.35
C THR A 66 12.67 -0.43 0.90
N HIS A 67 11.90 0.65 1.07
CA HIS A 67 10.57 0.51 1.67
C HIS A 67 9.64 -0.36 0.85
N CYS A 68 9.71 -0.29 -0.49
CA CYS A 68 8.87 -1.07 -1.38
C CYS A 68 9.06 -2.58 -1.18
N ARG A 69 10.25 -3.02 -0.75
CA ARG A 69 10.53 -4.43 -0.40
C ARG A 69 9.67 -4.92 0.78
N TYR A 70 9.28 -4.02 1.69
CA TYR A 70 8.51 -4.35 2.89
C TYR A 70 7.04 -3.92 2.81
N THR A 71 6.76 -2.72 2.28
CA THR A 71 5.39 -2.21 2.12
C THR A 71 4.58 -3.03 1.13
N GLY A 72 5.23 -3.60 0.10
CA GLY A 72 4.56 -4.43 -0.90
C GLY A 72 3.92 -5.68 -0.29
N PRO A 73 4.70 -6.58 0.35
CA PRO A 73 4.18 -7.72 1.09
C PRO A 73 3.16 -7.33 2.16
N TYR A 74 3.39 -6.22 2.86
CA TYR A 74 2.48 -5.72 3.87
C TYR A 74 1.07 -5.42 3.30
N TYR A 75 0.97 -4.69 2.19
CA TYR A 75 -0.35 -4.41 1.58
C TYR A 75 -1.05 -5.68 1.10
N LEU A 76 -0.31 -6.66 0.57
CA LEU A 76 -0.89 -7.95 0.21
C LEU A 76 -1.36 -8.74 1.44
N ALA A 77 -0.62 -8.70 2.55
CA ALA A 77 -1.03 -9.33 3.80
C ALA A 77 -2.32 -8.69 4.38
N MET A 78 -2.50 -7.38 4.19
CA MET A 78 -3.72 -6.67 4.59
C MET A 78 -4.97 -7.09 3.82
N LEU A 79 -4.86 -7.88 2.74
CA LEU A 79 -6.03 -8.51 2.11
C LEU A 79 -6.74 -9.47 3.08
N LEU A 80 -6.01 -10.16 3.96
CA LEU A 80 -6.56 -11.13 4.89
C LEU A 80 -7.61 -10.51 5.84
N PRO A 81 -7.31 -9.45 6.62
CA PRO A 81 -8.33 -8.83 7.47
C PRO A 81 -9.49 -8.25 6.65
N VAL A 82 -9.27 -7.74 5.44
CA VAL A 82 -10.36 -7.27 4.57
C VAL A 82 -11.31 -8.41 4.18
N LEU A 83 -10.77 -9.56 3.77
CA LEU A 83 -11.55 -10.74 3.40
C LEU A 83 -12.30 -11.31 4.61
N VAL A 84 -11.68 -11.36 5.79
CA VAL A 84 -12.33 -11.80 7.03
C VAL A 84 -13.53 -10.93 7.36
N LEU A 85 -13.38 -9.60 7.32
CA LEU A 85 -14.50 -8.69 7.59
C LEU A 85 -15.56 -8.72 6.47
N ALA A 86 -15.16 -8.88 5.21
CA ALA A 86 -16.08 -8.95 4.07
C ALA A 86 -16.89 -10.25 4.04
N SER A 87 -16.35 -11.36 4.54
CA SER A 87 -17.04 -12.65 4.60
C SER A 87 -18.18 -12.70 5.61
N GLY A 88 -18.28 -11.71 6.50
CA GLY A 88 -19.28 -11.70 7.57
C GLY A 88 -18.96 -12.64 8.74
N LEU A 89 -17.80 -13.32 8.74
CA LEU A 89 -17.33 -14.12 9.88
C LEU A 89 -17.23 -13.29 11.17
N ILE A 90 -16.83 -12.02 11.02
CA ILE A 90 -16.77 -11.04 12.10
C ILE A 90 -17.50 -9.78 11.61
N SER A 91 -18.58 -9.41 12.31
CA SER A 91 -19.32 -8.19 12.00
C SER A 91 -18.71 -7.00 12.75
N VAL A 92 -18.36 -5.95 12.01
CA VAL A 92 -17.87 -4.69 12.58
C VAL A 92 -18.62 -3.49 11.99
N GLY A 93 -18.89 -2.51 12.85
CA GLY A 93 -19.44 -1.22 12.44
C GLY A 93 -18.40 -0.31 11.79
N PHE A 94 -18.79 0.95 11.54
CA PHE A 94 -17.95 1.96 10.91
C PHE A 94 -16.56 2.09 11.55
N TYR A 95 -16.49 2.12 12.88
CA TYR A 95 -15.21 2.27 13.60
C TYR A 95 -14.27 1.09 13.38
N GLY A 96 -14.77 -0.14 13.21
CA GLY A 96 -13.90 -1.29 12.91
C GLY A 96 -13.28 -1.18 11.51
N TRP A 97 -14.07 -0.75 10.52
CA TRP A 97 -13.54 -0.44 9.19
C TRP A 97 -12.57 0.74 9.21
N LEU A 98 -12.89 1.80 9.96
CA LEU A 98 -11.98 2.94 10.13
C LEU A 98 -10.65 2.52 10.76
N SER A 99 -10.68 1.70 11.82
CA SER A 99 -9.47 1.16 12.45
C SER A 99 -8.65 0.34 11.46
N LEU A 100 -9.28 -0.47 10.59
CA LEU A 100 -8.56 -1.21 9.56
C LEU A 100 -7.96 -0.27 8.50
N ALA A 101 -8.66 0.78 8.08
CA ALA A 101 -8.11 1.79 7.16
C ALA A 101 -6.88 2.49 7.77
N VAL A 102 -6.96 2.87 9.05
CA VAL A 102 -5.83 3.46 9.79
C VAL A 102 -4.68 2.47 9.89
N LEU A 103 -4.95 1.21 10.19
CA LEU A 103 -3.93 0.17 10.22
C LEU A 103 -3.22 0.06 8.88
N ILE A 104 -3.96 -0.10 7.78
CA ILE A 104 -3.44 -0.24 6.41
C ILE A 104 -2.58 0.97 6.02
N LEU A 105 -3.12 2.18 6.14
CA LEU A 105 -2.44 3.39 5.64
C LEU A 105 -1.32 3.84 6.58
N GLY A 106 -1.56 3.79 7.89
CA GLY A 106 -0.59 4.13 8.92
C GLY A 106 0.55 3.11 8.98
N GLY A 107 0.24 1.82 8.89
CA GLY A 107 1.25 0.76 8.85
C GLY A 107 2.18 0.89 7.64
N GLY A 108 1.64 1.16 6.45
CA GLY A 108 2.44 1.46 5.26
C GLY A 108 3.36 2.68 5.45
N MET A 109 2.87 3.74 6.08
CA MET A 109 3.66 4.94 6.41
C MET A 109 4.79 4.64 7.41
N ILE A 110 4.50 3.88 8.47
CA ILE A 110 5.48 3.49 9.49
C ILE A 110 6.57 2.62 8.86
N ILE A 111 6.20 1.62 8.06
CA ILE A 111 7.16 0.76 7.36
C ILE A 111 8.05 1.60 6.45
N TRP A 112 7.49 2.52 5.68
CA TRP A 112 8.28 3.42 4.84
C TRP A 112 9.30 4.21 5.64
N TRP A 113 8.85 4.91 6.68
CA TRP A 113 9.72 5.72 7.51
C TRP A 113 10.82 4.90 8.18
N MET A 114 10.47 3.79 8.83
CA MET A 114 11.41 2.92 9.55
C MET A 114 12.47 2.33 8.62
N THR A 115 12.04 1.77 7.48
CA THR A 115 12.94 1.05 6.58
C THR A 115 13.91 1.98 5.87
N GLU A 116 13.44 3.16 5.39
CA GLU A 116 14.36 4.13 4.78
C GLU A 116 15.25 4.81 5.81
N ARG A 117 14.80 4.98 7.06
CA ARG A 117 15.64 5.48 8.15
C ARG A 117 16.77 4.52 8.51
N ALA A 118 16.50 3.21 8.49
CA ALA A 118 17.44 2.16 8.87
C ALA A 118 18.45 1.81 7.76
N TRP A 119 18.00 1.72 6.50
CA TRP A 119 18.82 1.22 5.39
C TRP A 119 18.99 2.21 4.23
N GLY A 120 18.43 3.41 4.32
CA GLY A 120 18.42 4.37 3.23
C GLY A 120 17.37 4.07 2.16
N LYS A 121 17.30 4.95 1.15
CA LYS A 121 16.26 4.93 0.12
C LYS A 121 16.37 3.71 -0.82
N PHE A 122 17.59 3.29 -1.11
CA PHE A 122 17.89 2.15 -1.98
C PHE A 122 18.89 1.24 -1.25
N SER A 123 18.59 -0.06 -1.17
CA SER A 123 19.42 -1.09 -0.54
C SER A 123 19.30 -2.44 -1.20
#